data_AF-A0A059DTU6-F1
#
_entry.id   AF-A0A059DTU6-F1
#
_cell.length_a   1.000
_cell.length_b   1.000
_cell.length_c   1.000
_cell.angle_alpha   90.00
_cell.angle_beta   90.00
_cell.angle_gamma   90.00
#
_symmetry.space_group_name_H-M   'P 1'
#
loop_
_entity.id
_entity.type
_entity.pdbx_description
1 polymer ?
#
loop_
_entity_poly.entity_id
_entity_poly.type
_entity_poly.pdbx_seq_one_letter_code
_entity_poly.pdbx_strand_id
1 'polypeptide(L)'
;MIPEWVLRWVALSLLAFITFIFLVLGAAVLSGLTNELFLGFLNMTWPPADSASEFEIESRRELSFSILNYGITALGTAWVASFAYLVVMRNQQKQAEQQLSLERLRLTTELDEQILEVLASEAVVDFDTDGNMKRIRLVSVLDRNTEWRPTTERDWRYREGERTVPFVQSSSVVGPDAEVGLTALHHYLAWVRRIARANETGVLTEQDVLLFWRWIIIACYRNRYTFLCDIFYKDDMQDLVRLADQIVLTGQNHGSGRDFVKYLRGIGDPAMIALLSEEARAIIAALEETPATA
;
A
#
# COMPACT_ATOMS: atom_id res chain seq x y z
N MET A 1 -0.64 19.19 19.59
CA MET A 1 -0.28 17.77 19.80
C MET A 1 1.22 17.65 19.70
N ILE A 2 1.88 17.00 20.67
CA ILE A 2 3.33 16.76 20.61
C ILE A 2 3.57 15.64 19.58
N PRO A 3 4.48 15.80 18.61
CA PRO A 3 4.76 14.77 17.63
C PRO A 3 5.27 13.47 18.29
N GLU A 4 4.86 12.32 17.75
CA GLU A 4 5.20 11.01 18.32
C GLU A 4 6.72 10.77 18.45
N TRP A 5 7.50 11.26 17.47
CA TRP A 5 8.95 11.17 17.49
C TRP A 5 9.56 11.94 18.68
N VAL A 6 8.99 13.08 19.07
CA VAL A 6 9.44 13.86 20.24
C VAL A 6 9.18 13.09 21.52
N LEU A 7 8.01 12.47 21.65
CA LEU A 7 7.67 11.62 22.80
C LEU A 7 8.63 10.42 22.94
N ARG A 8 9.03 9.79 21.83
CA ARG A 8 10.02 8.70 21.85
C ARG A 8 11.38 9.16 22.33
N TRP A 9 11.88 10.31 21.85
CA TRP A 9 13.15 10.88 22.31
C TRP A 9 13.11 11.25 23.79
N VAL A 10 12.01 11.88 24.25
CA VAL A 10 11.83 12.20 25.66
C VAL A 10 11.85 10.94 26.53
N ALA A 11 11.12 9.88 26.13
CA ALA A 11 11.11 8.61 26.84
C ALA A 11 12.49 7.94 26.86
N LEU A 12 13.22 7.94 25.73
CA LEU A 12 14.59 7.41 25.64
C LEU A 12 15.58 8.18 26.51
N SER A 13 15.56 9.51 26.44
CA SER A 13 16.43 10.38 27.24
C SER A 13 16.14 10.24 28.73
N LEU A 14 14.86 10.17 29.12
CA LEU A 14 14.46 9.97 30.51
C LEU A 14 14.89 8.59 31.01
N LEU A 15 14.67 7.53 30.22
CA LEU A 15 15.10 6.17 30.56
C LEU A 15 16.62 6.10 30.72
N ALA A 16 17.38 6.68 29.80
CA ALA A 16 18.84 6.70 29.84
C ALA A 16 19.36 7.46 31.08
N PHE A 17 18.76 8.62 31.36
CA PHE A 17 19.11 9.43 32.53
C PHE A 17 18.84 8.69 33.84
N ILE A 18 17.64 8.11 34.00
CA ILE A 18 17.29 7.35 35.21
C ILE A 18 18.18 6.11 35.36
N THR A 19 18.45 5.39 34.26
CA THR A 19 19.34 4.22 34.28
C THR A 19 20.77 4.62 34.66
N PHE A 20 21.26 5.75 34.17
CA PHE A 20 22.56 6.30 34.55
C PHE A 20 22.62 6.63 36.05
N ILE A 21 21.58 7.28 36.59
CA ILE A 21 21.47 7.55 38.03
C ILE A 21 21.54 6.24 38.84
N PHE A 22 20.78 5.22 38.46
CA PHE A 22 20.81 3.92 39.14
C PHE A 22 22.17 3.22 39.05
N LEU A 23 22.87 3.32 37.91
CA LEU A 23 24.22 2.78 37.75
C LEU A 23 25.22 3.48 38.68
N VAL A 24 25.17 4.81 38.76
CA VAL A 24 26.05 5.59 39.66
C VAL A 24 25.76 5.27 41.13
N LEU A 25 24.49 5.21 41.52
CA LEU A 25 24.08 4.79 42.86
C LEU A 25 24.53 3.36 43.19
N GLY A 26 24.33 2.41 42.27
CA GLY A 26 24.77 1.02 42.45
C GLY A 26 26.30 0.90 42.56
N ALA A 27 27.05 1.62 41.73
CA ALA A 27 28.51 1.66 41.80
C ALA A 27 29.00 2.23 43.14
N ALA A 28 28.34 3.28 43.64
CA ALA A 28 28.69 3.89 44.92
C ALA A 28 28.35 3.00 46.14
N VAL A 29 27.28 2.21 46.05
CA VAL A 29 26.96 1.16 47.05
C VAL A 29 28.05 0.10 47.07
N LEU A 30 28.47 -0.38 45.90
CA LEU A 30 29.50 -1.42 45.78
C LEU A 30 30.89 -0.94 46.23
N SER A 31 31.21 0.35 46.05
CA SER A 31 32.48 0.94 46.46
C SER A 31 32.50 1.45 47.91
N GLY A 32 31.38 1.36 48.64
CA GLY A 32 31.27 1.85 50.02
C GLY A 32 31.23 3.39 50.15
N LEU A 33 31.04 4.12 49.04
CA LEU A 33 30.98 5.60 48.99
C LEU A 33 29.57 6.16 49.30
N THR A 34 28.64 5.31 49.75
CA THR A 34 27.25 5.70 50.06
C THR A 34 27.16 6.82 51.09
N ASN A 35 28.00 6.78 52.13
CA ASN A 35 28.03 7.82 53.15
C ASN A 35 28.49 9.18 52.59
N GLU A 36 29.46 9.20 51.67
CA GLU A 36 29.96 10.45 51.07
C GLU A 36 28.93 11.07 50.11
N LEU A 37 28.24 10.24 49.31
CA LEU A 37 27.15 10.71 48.45
C LEU A 37 25.96 11.23 49.26
N PHE A 38 25.61 10.56 50.37
CA PHE A 38 24.56 10.99 51.26
C PHE A 38 24.90 12.33 51.94
N LEU A 39 26.13 12.48 52.42
CA LEU A 39 26.62 13.75 52.98
C LEU A 39 26.69 14.86 51.93
N GLY A 40 27.12 14.55 50.70
CA GLY A 40 27.10 15.47 49.57
C GLY A 40 25.70 15.95 49.22
N PHE A 41 24.72 15.03 49.17
CA PHE A 41 23.31 15.35 48.95
C PHE A 41 22.74 16.24 50.06
N LEU A 42 23.01 15.89 51.32
CA LEU A 42 22.61 16.67 52.49
C LEU A 42 23.18 18.09 52.45
N ASN A 43 24.44 18.26 52.05
CA ASN A 43 25.09 19.56 51.96
C ASN A 43 24.59 20.40 50.77
N MET A 44 24.21 19.76 49.67
CA MET A 44 23.70 20.43 48.48
C MET A 44 22.24 20.89 48.62
N THR A 45 21.40 20.06 49.25
CA THR A 45 19.95 20.35 49.40
C THR A 45 19.64 21.15 50.65
N TRP A 46 20.49 21.05 51.68
CA TRP A 46 20.29 21.73 52.95
C TRP A 46 21.65 22.05 53.59
N PRO A 47 22.39 23.08 53.18
CA PRO A 47 23.74 23.35 53.70
C PRO A 47 23.77 23.48 55.23
N PRO A 48 24.88 23.09 55.91
CA PRO A 48 24.96 23.13 57.35
C PRO A 48 24.83 24.56 57.87
N ALA A 49 23.97 24.77 58.87
CA ALA A 49 23.91 26.01 59.63
C ALA A 49 24.89 25.92 60.81
N ASP A 50 25.69 26.96 61.04
CA ASP A 50 26.77 26.99 62.04
C ASP A 50 26.28 26.86 63.51
N SER A 51 24.96 26.74 63.74
CA SER A 51 24.34 26.64 65.07
C SER A 51 23.10 25.74 65.12
N ALA A 52 23.10 24.64 64.37
CA ALA A 52 21.98 23.68 64.40
C ALA A 52 21.91 22.91 65.74
N SER A 53 20.72 22.85 66.33
CA SER A 53 20.42 22.04 67.51
C SER A 53 20.41 20.54 67.19
N GLU A 54 20.62 19.67 68.18
CA GLU A 54 20.62 18.20 68.00
C GLU A 54 19.30 17.68 67.40
N PHE A 55 18.18 18.34 67.73
CA PHE A 55 16.86 18.09 67.13
C PHE A 55 16.80 18.42 65.63
N GLU A 56 17.44 19.52 65.21
CA GLU A 56 17.53 19.90 63.78
C GLU A 56 18.43 18.94 62.99
N ILE A 57 19.45 18.36 63.63
CA ILE A 57 20.33 17.35 63.01
C ILE A 57 19.55 16.04 62.74
N GLU A 58 18.78 15.56 63.72
CA GLU A 58 17.97 14.33 63.57
C GLU A 58 16.83 14.53 62.56
N SER A 59 16.12 15.67 62.63
CA SER A 59 15.06 16.02 61.67
C SER A 59 15.59 16.13 60.24
N ARG A 60 16.77 16.72 60.04
CA ARG A 60 17.43 16.82 58.72
C ARG A 60 17.77 15.44 58.15
N ARG A 61 18.15 14.49 59.01
CA ARG A 61 18.42 13.10 58.62
C ARG A 61 17.16 12.36 58.19
N GLU A 62 16.09 12.41 58.99
CA GLU A 62 14.81 11.76 58.67
C GLU A 62 14.19 12.30 57.37
N LEU A 63 14.22 13.62 57.18
CA LEU A 63 13.67 14.28 56.00
C LEU A 63 14.47 13.95 54.74
N SER A 64 15.81 13.85 54.85
CA SER A 64 16.67 13.40 53.74
C SER A 64 16.42 11.95 53.33
N PHE A 65 16.19 11.05 54.29
CA PHE A 65 15.81 9.66 53.99
C PHE A 65 14.44 9.58 53.33
N SER A 66 13.49 10.40 53.77
CA SER A 66 12.16 10.50 53.14
C SER A 66 12.25 10.99 51.69
N ILE A 67 12.99 12.08 51.43
CA ILE A 67 13.22 12.61 50.08
C ILE A 67 13.90 11.57 49.18
N LEU A 68 14.91 10.86 49.71
CA LEU A 68 15.58 9.79 48.96
C LEU A 68 14.64 8.65 48.63
N ASN A 69 13.82 8.20 49.59
CA ASN A 69 12.92 7.09 49.36
C ASN A 69 11.81 7.46 48.36
N TYR A 70 11.21 8.64 48.48
CA TYR A 70 10.23 9.14 47.51
C TYR A 70 10.87 9.42 46.14
N GLY A 71 12.09 9.96 46.11
CA GLY A 71 12.85 10.20 44.89
C GLY A 71 13.18 8.91 44.14
N ILE A 72 13.70 7.89 44.84
CA ILE A 72 13.97 6.57 44.26
C ILE A 72 12.67 5.92 43.76
N THR A 73 11.58 6.02 44.52
CA THR A 73 10.27 5.49 44.11
C THR A 73 9.74 6.20 42.85
N ALA A 74 9.84 7.52 42.79
CA ALA A 74 9.44 8.31 41.64
C ALA A 74 10.31 8.00 40.39
N LEU A 75 11.61 7.83 40.56
CA LEU A 75 12.52 7.43 39.49
C LEU A 75 12.23 6.01 39.00
N GLY A 76 11.99 5.06 39.92
CA GLY A 76 11.62 3.69 39.58
C GLY A 76 10.30 3.60 38.81
N THR A 77 9.28 4.34 39.25
CA THR A 77 7.99 4.39 38.54
C THR A 77 8.08 5.07 37.18
N ALA A 78 8.83 6.17 37.07
CA ALA A 78 9.08 6.84 35.79
C ALA A 78 9.87 5.94 34.81
N TRP A 79 10.81 5.14 35.32
CA TRP A 79 11.55 4.17 34.53
C TRP A 79 10.64 3.06 34.00
N VAL A 80 9.83 2.44 34.86
CA VAL A 80 8.89 1.37 34.45
C VAL A 80 7.87 1.92 33.44
N ALA A 81 7.33 3.12 33.67
CA ALA A 81 6.38 3.75 32.76
C ALA A 81 7.00 4.04 31.39
N SER A 82 8.21 4.59 31.36
CA SER A 82 8.94 4.88 30.11
C SER A 82 9.27 3.60 29.34
N PHE A 83 9.71 2.57 30.04
CA PHE A 83 10.00 1.27 29.45
C PHE A 83 8.73 0.61 28.88
N ALA A 84 7.65 0.57 29.66
CA ALA A 84 6.36 0.02 29.23
C ALA A 84 5.82 0.76 28.00
N TYR A 85 5.91 2.09 27.97
CA TYR A 85 5.51 2.90 26.82
C TYR A 85 6.28 2.53 25.55
N LEU A 86 7.61 2.41 25.63
CA LEU A 86 8.45 2.03 24.49
C LEU A 86 8.14 0.62 23.99
N VAL A 87 7.91 -0.34 24.90
CA VAL A 87 7.54 -1.72 24.55
C VAL A 87 6.18 -1.77 23.86
N VAL A 88 5.18 -1.07 24.40
CA VAL A 88 3.83 -1.01 23.82
C VAL A 88 3.87 -0.35 22.43
N MET A 89 4.56 0.77 22.26
CA MET A 89 4.70 1.42 20.96
C MET A 89 5.35 0.50 19.93
N ARG A 90 6.45 -0.18 20.30
CA ARG A 90 7.11 -1.12 19.39
C ARG A 90 6.19 -2.27 18.99
N ASN A 91 5.38 -2.78 19.92
CA ASN A 91 4.41 -3.82 19.63
C ASN A 91 3.27 -3.30 18.76
N GLN A 92 2.77 -2.09 18.99
CA GLN A 92 1.75 -1.45 18.16
C GLN A 92 2.24 -1.24 16.72
N GLN A 93 3.49 -0.79 16.53
CA GLN A 93 4.08 -0.66 15.20
C GLN A 93 4.16 -2.01 14.48
N LYS A 94 4.68 -3.04 15.16
CA LYS A 94 4.74 -4.40 14.60
C LYS A 94 3.35 -4.95 14.27
N GLN A 95 2.37 -4.71 15.14
CA GLN A 95 0.99 -5.13 14.91
C GLN A 95 0.38 -4.40 13.71
N ALA A 96 0.63 -3.09 13.58
CA ALA A 96 0.16 -2.31 12.42
C ALA A 96 0.79 -2.80 11.11
N GLU A 97 2.09 -3.08 11.11
CA GLU A 97 2.79 -3.67 9.95
C GLU A 97 2.25 -5.06 9.59
N GLN A 98 2.00 -5.91 10.60
CA GLN A 98 1.41 -7.24 10.40
C GLN A 98 -0.04 -7.16 9.92
N GLN A 99 -0.81 -6.21 10.44
CA GLN A 99 -2.18 -6.00 10.00
C GLN A 99 -2.21 -5.52 8.55
N LEU A 100 -1.34 -4.58 8.18
CA LEU A 100 -1.24 -4.10 6.80
C LEU A 100 -0.80 -5.22 5.84
N SER A 101 0.13 -6.09 6.25
CA SER A 101 0.55 -7.23 5.41
C SER A 101 -0.55 -8.28 5.24
N LEU A 102 -1.35 -8.53 6.28
CA LEU A 102 -2.53 -9.40 6.20
C LEU A 102 -3.64 -8.78 5.33
N GLU A 103 -3.91 -7.49 5.49
CA GLU A 103 -4.88 -6.75 4.67
C GLU A 103 -4.46 -6.75 3.20
N ARG A 104 -3.16 -6.54 2.92
CA ARG A 104 -2.59 -6.66 1.59
C ARG A 104 -2.82 -8.04 0.99
N LEU A 105 -2.44 -9.10 1.70
CA LEU A 105 -2.61 -10.48 1.23
C LEU A 105 -4.09 -10.77 0.93
N ARG A 106 -4.98 -10.42 1.87
CA ARG A 106 -6.42 -10.60 1.72
C ARG A 106 -6.95 -9.85 0.51
N LEU A 107 -6.58 -8.58 0.35
CA LEU A 107 -7.01 -7.76 -0.78
C LEU A 107 -6.49 -8.32 -2.10
N THR A 108 -5.24 -8.80 -2.15
CA THR A 108 -4.70 -9.39 -3.38
C THR A 108 -5.45 -10.64 -3.79
N THR A 109 -5.78 -11.54 -2.84
CA THR A 109 -6.59 -12.74 -3.12
C THR A 109 -8.00 -12.37 -3.56
N GLU A 110 -8.64 -11.42 -2.87
CA GLU A 110 -9.99 -10.98 -3.23
C GLU A 110 -10.04 -10.35 -4.62
N LEU A 111 -9.03 -9.55 -4.99
CA LEU A 111 -8.92 -8.97 -6.32
C LEU A 111 -8.74 -10.05 -7.39
N ASP A 112 -7.92 -11.07 -7.15
CA ASP A 112 -7.74 -12.19 -8.08
C ASP A 112 -9.03 -13.01 -8.27
N GLU A 113 -9.77 -13.27 -7.19
CA GLU A 113 -11.07 -13.96 -7.28
C GLU A 113 -12.08 -13.13 -8.07
N GLN A 114 -12.18 -11.83 -7.76
CA GLN A 114 -13.12 -10.92 -8.42
C GLN A 114 -12.89 -10.81 -9.93
N ILE A 115 -11.63 -10.70 -10.37
CA ILE A 115 -11.37 -10.62 -11.81
C ILE A 115 -11.69 -11.93 -12.51
N LEU A 116 -11.41 -13.08 -11.89
CA LEU A 116 -11.75 -14.38 -12.46
C LEU A 116 -13.27 -14.55 -12.59
N GLU A 117 -14.05 -14.10 -11.61
CA GLU A 117 -15.52 -14.09 -11.68
C GLU A 117 -16.03 -13.21 -12.83
N VAL A 118 -15.50 -11.99 -12.96
CA VAL A 118 -15.87 -11.06 -14.05
C VAL A 118 -15.55 -11.68 -15.41
N LEU A 119 -14.36 -12.27 -15.56
CA LEU A 119 -13.93 -12.88 -16.82
C LEU A 119 -14.66 -14.19 -17.15
N ALA A 120 -15.08 -14.94 -16.13
CA ALA A 120 -15.86 -16.16 -16.31
C ALA A 120 -17.35 -15.90 -16.62
N SER A 121 -17.82 -14.66 -16.42
CA SER A 121 -19.22 -14.28 -16.69
C SER A 121 -19.61 -14.46 -18.16
N GLU A 122 -20.84 -14.91 -18.38
CA GLU A 122 -21.46 -15.10 -19.70
C GLU A 122 -21.97 -13.77 -20.30
N ALA A 123 -21.05 -12.82 -20.41
CA ALA A 123 -21.33 -11.43 -20.79
C ALA A 123 -21.20 -11.15 -22.29
N VAL A 124 -20.84 -12.13 -23.11
CA VAL A 124 -20.78 -11.97 -24.57
C VAL A 124 -21.97 -12.67 -25.18
N VAL A 125 -22.68 -11.95 -26.06
CA VAL A 125 -23.81 -12.43 -26.81
C VAL A 125 -23.37 -12.58 -28.26
N ASP A 126 -23.26 -13.82 -28.73
CA ASP A 126 -22.96 -14.15 -30.12
C ASP A 126 -24.22 -14.68 -30.82
N PHE A 127 -24.22 -14.61 -32.15
CA PHE A 127 -25.33 -15.05 -32.98
C PHE A 127 -24.85 -16.13 -33.93
N ASP A 128 -25.53 -17.28 -33.93
CA ASP A 128 -25.24 -18.34 -34.89
C ASP A 128 -25.73 -17.95 -36.31
N THR A 129 -25.45 -18.81 -37.30
CA THR A 129 -25.87 -18.59 -38.70
C THR A 129 -27.39 -18.55 -38.87
N ASP A 130 -28.14 -19.10 -37.91
CA ASP A 130 -29.59 -19.15 -37.90
C ASP A 130 -30.22 -18.00 -37.10
N GLY A 131 -29.38 -17.12 -36.51
CA GLY A 131 -29.79 -15.97 -35.71
C GLY A 131 -30.12 -16.28 -34.25
N ASN A 132 -29.86 -17.50 -33.77
CA ASN A 132 -30.06 -17.83 -32.36
C ASN A 132 -28.96 -17.23 -31.50
N MET A 133 -29.38 -16.78 -30.33
CA MET A 133 -28.51 -16.19 -29.34
C MET A 133 -27.71 -17.27 -28.60
N LYS A 134 -26.40 -17.09 -28.52
CA LYS A 134 -25.49 -17.92 -27.71
C LYS A 134 -24.70 -17.05 -26.76
N ARG A 135 -24.73 -17.38 -25.47
CA ARG A 135 -23.88 -16.73 -24.48
C ARG A 135 -22.48 -17.36 -24.44
N ILE A 136 -21.47 -16.51 -24.37
CA ILE A 136 -20.06 -16.87 -24.34
C ILE A 136 -19.41 -16.14 -23.17
N ARG A 137 -18.41 -16.78 -22.56
CA ARG A 137 -17.65 -16.20 -21.47
C ARG A 137 -16.82 -15.02 -21.95
N LEU A 138 -16.77 -13.96 -21.16
CA LEU A 138 -16.03 -12.74 -21.49
C LEU A 138 -14.54 -13.01 -21.76
N VAL A 139 -13.92 -13.92 -20.99
CA VAL A 139 -12.51 -14.29 -21.19
C VAL A 139 -12.19 -14.77 -22.61
N SER A 140 -13.16 -15.36 -23.31
CA SER A 140 -12.97 -15.90 -24.66
C SER A 140 -12.73 -14.84 -25.73
N VAL A 141 -13.23 -13.60 -25.53
CA VAL A 141 -13.10 -12.48 -26.48
C VAL A 141 -12.10 -11.43 -26.06
N LEU A 142 -11.51 -11.60 -24.87
CA LEU A 142 -10.46 -10.77 -24.32
C LEU A 142 -9.05 -11.25 -24.71
N ASP A 143 -8.98 -12.17 -25.68
CA ASP A 143 -7.74 -12.74 -26.22
C ASP A 143 -7.03 -11.78 -27.18
N ARG A 144 -5.81 -12.12 -27.61
CA ARG A 144 -5.07 -11.28 -28.58
C ARG A 144 -5.62 -11.31 -30.01
N ASN A 145 -6.54 -12.21 -30.33
CA ASN A 145 -7.01 -12.42 -31.70
C ASN A 145 -8.29 -11.63 -32.00
N THR A 146 -8.97 -11.16 -30.97
CA THR A 146 -10.18 -10.35 -31.10
C THR A 146 -9.84 -8.86 -31.07
N GLU A 147 -9.99 -8.21 -32.23
CA GLU A 147 -9.90 -6.77 -32.39
C GLU A 147 -11.26 -6.13 -32.15
N TRP A 148 -11.26 -5.08 -31.33
CA TRP A 148 -12.48 -4.38 -30.97
C TRP A 148 -12.72 -3.22 -31.94
N ARG A 149 -13.99 -2.91 -32.19
CA ARG A 149 -14.36 -1.78 -33.05
C ARG A 149 -13.99 -0.47 -32.33
N PRO A 150 -13.30 0.46 -32.98
CA PRO A 150 -13.24 1.84 -32.53
C PRO A 150 -14.60 2.47 -32.83
N THR A 151 -15.56 2.40 -31.90
CA THR A 151 -16.96 2.73 -32.18
C THR A 151 -17.27 4.18 -31.87
N THR A 152 -17.63 4.98 -32.88
CA THR A 152 -18.03 6.39 -32.70
C THR A 152 -19.49 6.59 -32.26
N GLU A 153 -20.32 5.54 -32.22
CA GLU A 153 -21.75 5.64 -31.95
C GLU A 153 -22.20 4.64 -30.88
N ARG A 154 -22.83 5.13 -29.82
CA ARG A 154 -23.39 4.35 -28.70
C ARG A 154 -24.61 3.53 -29.15
N ASP A 155 -24.42 2.52 -30.00
CA ASP A 155 -25.45 1.58 -30.46
C ASP A 155 -25.79 0.56 -29.36
N TRP A 156 -26.39 1.06 -28.29
CA TRP A 156 -26.79 0.24 -27.15
C TRP A 156 -28.04 -0.57 -27.47
N ARG A 157 -27.96 -1.87 -27.25
CA ARG A 157 -29.09 -2.80 -27.39
C ARG A 157 -29.45 -3.35 -26.02
N TYR A 158 -30.71 -3.74 -25.86
CA TYR A 158 -31.17 -4.42 -24.66
C TYR A 158 -31.46 -5.88 -24.99
N ARG A 159 -30.74 -6.79 -24.32
CA ARG A 159 -30.89 -8.24 -24.45
C ARG A 159 -31.12 -8.82 -23.06
N GLU A 160 -32.29 -9.44 -22.86
CA GLU A 160 -32.60 -10.15 -21.60
C GLU A 160 -32.40 -9.31 -20.32
N GLY A 161 -32.67 -8.00 -20.39
CA GLY A 161 -32.51 -7.08 -19.25
C GLY A 161 -31.09 -6.51 -19.08
N GLU A 162 -30.14 -6.91 -19.92
CA GLU A 162 -28.79 -6.36 -19.96
C GLU A 162 -28.60 -5.40 -21.14
N ARG A 163 -27.82 -4.34 -20.95
CA ARG A 163 -27.37 -3.47 -22.04
C ARG A 163 -26.15 -4.10 -22.71
N THR A 164 -26.22 -4.31 -24.01
CA THR A 164 -25.15 -4.89 -24.82
C THR A 164 -24.73 -3.91 -25.91
N VAL A 165 -23.48 -4.01 -26.36
CA VAL A 165 -22.91 -3.15 -27.40
C VAL A 165 -22.14 -4.00 -28.41
N PRO A 166 -22.35 -3.82 -29.73
CA PRO A 166 -21.53 -4.46 -30.76
C PRO A 166 -20.07 -4.02 -30.62
N PHE A 167 -19.14 -4.97 -30.59
CA PHE A 167 -17.74 -4.66 -30.31
C PHE A 167 -16.73 -5.30 -31.26
N VAL A 168 -17.13 -6.25 -32.13
CA VAL A 168 -16.16 -7.06 -32.90
C VAL A 168 -15.80 -6.41 -34.24
N GLN A 169 -14.55 -5.96 -34.39
CA GLN A 169 -13.99 -5.56 -35.69
C GLN A 169 -13.51 -6.80 -36.46
N SER A 170 -12.74 -7.65 -35.78
CA SER A 170 -12.30 -8.96 -36.28
C SER A 170 -12.13 -9.93 -35.11
N SER A 171 -12.55 -11.19 -35.27
CA SER A 171 -12.36 -12.23 -34.27
C SER A 171 -12.32 -13.61 -34.92
N SER A 172 -11.57 -14.53 -34.32
CA SER A 172 -11.60 -15.97 -34.64
C SER A 172 -12.53 -16.77 -33.72
N VAL A 173 -13.13 -16.12 -32.72
CA VAL A 173 -13.87 -16.78 -31.63
C VAL A 173 -15.37 -16.52 -31.72
N VAL A 174 -15.75 -15.31 -32.13
CA VAL A 174 -17.15 -14.86 -32.19
C VAL A 174 -17.48 -14.24 -33.55
N GLY A 175 -18.77 -14.21 -33.88
CA GLY A 175 -19.26 -13.57 -35.10
C GLY A 175 -19.05 -12.05 -35.12
N PRO A 176 -19.11 -11.42 -36.30
CA PRO A 176 -18.98 -9.97 -36.45
C PRO A 176 -20.11 -9.18 -35.77
N ASP A 177 -21.26 -9.82 -35.54
CA ASP A 177 -22.42 -9.20 -34.90
C ASP A 177 -22.46 -9.43 -33.38
N ALA A 178 -21.41 -10.01 -32.80
CA ALA A 178 -21.37 -10.26 -31.37
C ALA A 178 -21.38 -8.96 -30.56
N GLU A 179 -22.13 -9.00 -29.47
CA GLU A 179 -22.36 -7.90 -28.55
C GLU A 179 -21.75 -8.23 -27.18
N VAL A 180 -21.22 -7.23 -26.47
CA VAL A 180 -20.68 -7.38 -25.11
C VAL A 180 -21.56 -6.66 -24.10
N GLY A 181 -21.84 -7.32 -22.98
CA GLY A 181 -22.60 -6.81 -21.86
C GLY A 181 -21.86 -5.72 -21.10
N LEU A 182 -22.52 -4.58 -20.91
CA LEU A 182 -21.96 -3.43 -20.21
C LEU A 182 -21.73 -3.71 -18.72
N THR A 183 -22.51 -4.62 -18.12
CA THR A 183 -22.40 -4.95 -16.69
C THR A 183 -21.03 -5.52 -16.35
N ALA A 184 -20.56 -6.47 -17.16
CA ALA A 184 -19.25 -7.08 -16.96
C ALA A 184 -18.10 -6.08 -17.19
N LEU A 185 -18.23 -5.20 -18.18
CA LEU A 185 -17.26 -4.12 -18.40
C LEU A 185 -17.23 -3.12 -17.23
N HIS A 186 -18.39 -2.78 -16.67
CA HIS A 186 -18.46 -1.96 -15.46
C HIS A 186 -17.78 -2.63 -14.26
N HIS A 187 -18.00 -3.93 -14.05
CA HIS A 187 -17.34 -4.67 -12.97
C HIS A 187 -15.83 -4.75 -13.19
N TYR A 188 -15.38 -4.93 -14.43
CA TYR A 188 -13.96 -4.89 -14.78
C TYR A 188 -13.35 -3.52 -14.45
N LEU A 189 -13.98 -2.41 -14.85
CA LEU A 189 -13.47 -1.07 -14.54
C LEU A 189 -13.52 -0.75 -13.04
N ALA A 190 -14.55 -1.23 -12.33
CA ALA A 190 -14.62 -1.11 -10.87
C ALA A 190 -13.46 -1.86 -10.19
N TRP A 191 -13.09 -3.04 -10.72
CA TRP A 191 -11.94 -3.79 -10.27
C TRP A 191 -10.62 -3.04 -10.52
N VAL A 192 -10.43 -2.47 -11.72
CA VAL A 192 -9.27 -1.61 -12.06
C VAL A 192 -9.18 -0.43 -11.08
N ARG A 193 -10.28 0.27 -10.84
CA ARG A 193 -10.36 1.39 -9.89
C ARG A 193 -9.98 0.97 -8.48
N ARG A 194 -10.42 -0.21 -8.04
CA ARG A 194 -10.10 -0.73 -6.70
C ARG A 194 -8.60 -0.93 -6.51
N ILE A 195 -7.90 -1.46 -7.52
CA ILE A 195 -6.43 -1.58 -7.49
C ILE A 195 -5.79 -0.19 -7.41
N ALA A 196 -6.24 0.73 -8.27
CA ALA A 196 -5.68 2.07 -8.34
C ALA A 196 -5.82 2.82 -7.00
N ARG A 197 -6.99 2.71 -6.35
CA ARG A 197 -7.22 3.27 -5.00
C ARG A 197 -6.40 2.58 -3.92
N ALA A 198 -6.30 1.26 -3.93
CA ALA A 198 -5.53 0.54 -2.92
C ALA A 198 -4.03 0.88 -2.97
N ASN A 199 -3.52 1.15 -4.17
CA ASN A 199 -2.18 1.64 -4.41
C ASN A 199 -1.99 3.09 -3.95
N GLU A 200 -2.92 4.01 -4.30
CA GLU A 200 -2.91 5.40 -3.78
C GLU A 200 -2.87 5.44 -2.25
N THR A 201 -3.60 4.55 -1.58
CA THR A 201 -3.67 4.50 -0.10
C THR A 201 -2.47 3.78 0.54
N GLY A 202 -1.55 3.23 -0.25
CA GLY A 202 -0.38 2.50 0.25
C GLY A 202 -0.67 1.11 0.84
N VAL A 203 -1.87 0.56 0.62
CA VAL A 203 -2.21 -0.81 1.02
C VAL A 203 -1.50 -1.79 0.09
N LEU A 204 -1.63 -1.56 -1.22
CA LEU A 204 -0.83 -2.22 -2.24
C LEU A 204 0.43 -1.41 -2.53
N THR A 205 1.54 -2.10 -2.71
CA THR A 205 2.78 -1.52 -3.23
C THR A 205 2.83 -1.60 -4.75
N GLU A 206 3.76 -0.85 -5.34
CA GLU A 206 3.98 -0.88 -6.79
C GLU A 206 4.32 -2.30 -7.30
N GLN A 207 5.03 -3.09 -6.49
CA GLN A 207 5.33 -4.49 -6.80
C GLN A 207 4.09 -5.38 -6.79
N ASP A 208 3.14 -5.13 -5.87
CA ASP A 208 1.90 -5.90 -5.81
C ASP A 208 1.04 -5.64 -7.05
N VAL A 209 1.06 -4.41 -7.59
CA VAL A 209 0.33 -4.09 -8.83
C VAL A 209 0.85 -4.89 -10.03
N LEU A 210 2.14 -5.25 -10.05
CA LEU A 210 2.67 -6.12 -11.09
C LEU A 210 1.98 -7.49 -11.11
N LEU A 211 1.46 -8.00 -9.98
CA LEU A 211 0.76 -9.30 -9.99
C LEU A 211 -0.46 -9.29 -10.92
N PHE A 212 -1.09 -8.12 -11.09
CA PHE A 212 -2.31 -7.95 -11.86
C PHE A 212 -2.07 -7.56 -13.33
N TRP A 213 -0.81 -7.46 -13.78
CA TRP A 213 -0.48 -6.95 -15.12
C TRP A 213 -1.21 -7.72 -16.22
N ARG A 214 -1.37 -9.05 -16.05
CA ARG A 214 -2.00 -9.96 -17.02
C ARG A 214 -3.47 -9.63 -17.28
N TRP A 215 -4.13 -9.01 -16.33
CA TRP A 215 -5.54 -8.62 -16.43
C TRP A 215 -5.72 -7.18 -16.85
N ILE A 216 -4.77 -6.30 -16.51
CA ILE A 216 -4.73 -4.89 -16.97
C ILE A 216 -4.40 -4.80 -18.46
N ILE A 217 -3.44 -5.61 -18.93
CA ILE A 217 -2.96 -5.56 -20.31
C ILE A 217 -4.08 -5.87 -21.33
N ILE A 218 -5.07 -6.66 -20.91
CA ILE A 218 -6.21 -7.05 -21.74
C ILE A 218 -6.97 -5.83 -22.27
N ALA A 219 -7.19 -4.79 -21.45
CA ALA A 219 -7.88 -3.58 -21.86
C ALA A 219 -7.00 -2.65 -22.71
N CYS A 220 -5.70 -2.93 -22.79
CA CYS A 220 -4.74 -2.13 -23.54
C CYS A 220 -4.56 -2.61 -24.98
N TYR A 221 -5.24 -3.67 -25.43
CA TYR A 221 -5.03 -4.26 -26.76
C TYR A 221 -5.98 -3.72 -27.83
N ARG A 222 -5.51 -3.65 -29.08
CA ARG A 222 -6.32 -3.66 -30.32
C ARG A 222 -7.65 -2.90 -30.23
N ASN A 223 -7.57 -1.58 -30.04
CA ASN A 223 -8.68 -0.62 -29.95
C ASN A 223 -9.60 -0.77 -28.73
N ARG A 224 -9.29 -1.64 -27.75
CA ARG A 224 -10.13 -1.83 -26.56
C ARG A 224 -10.17 -0.60 -25.67
N TYR A 225 -9.05 0.07 -25.49
CA TYR A 225 -9.02 1.30 -24.70
C TYR A 225 -9.88 2.37 -25.37
N THR A 226 -9.74 2.53 -26.68
CA THR A 226 -10.57 3.44 -27.48
C THR A 226 -12.06 3.11 -27.34
N PHE A 227 -12.44 1.84 -27.54
CA PHE A 227 -13.82 1.38 -27.35
C PHE A 227 -14.36 1.65 -25.94
N LEU A 228 -13.56 1.41 -24.90
CA LEU A 228 -13.95 1.70 -23.52
C LEU A 228 -14.15 3.20 -23.30
N CYS A 229 -13.36 4.07 -23.94
CA CYS A 229 -13.55 5.53 -23.87
C CYS A 229 -14.82 6.02 -24.57
N ASP A 230 -15.35 5.26 -25.55
CA ASP A 230 -16.59 5.62 -26.24
C ASP A 230 -17.83 5.29 -25.37
N ILE A 231 -17.73 4.23 -24.58
CA ILE A 231 -18.79 3.74 -23.69
C ILE A 231 -18.78 4.48 -22.35
N PHE A 232 -17.61 4.58 -21.73
CA PHE A 232 -17.43 5.15 -20.38
C PHE A 232 -16.85 6.57 -20.46
N TYR A 233 -16.97 7.34 -19.38
CA TYR A 233 -16.37 8.67 -19.38
C TYR A 233 -14.85 8.56 -19.35
N LYS A 234 -14.15 9.52 -19.98
CA LYS A 234 -12.69 9.56 -19.98
C LYS A 234 -12.10 9.53 -18.56
N ASP A 235 -12.79 10.13 -17.59
CA ASP A 235 -12.40 10.14 -16.19
C ASP A 235 -12.44 8.74 -15.55
N ASP A 236 -13.34 7.87 -16.01
CA ASP A 236 -13.38 6.46 -15.57
C ASP A 236 -12.17 5.66 -16.06
N MET A 237 -11.55 6.10 -17.15
CA MET A 237 -10.42 5.43 -17.80
C MET A 237 -9.05 5.91 -17.29
N GLN A 238 -8.99 7.01 -16.52
CA GLN A 238 -7.73 7.53 -15.97
C GLN A 238 -7.03 6.53 -15.05
N ASP A 239 -7.81 5.78 -14.25
CA ASP A 239 -7.28 4.74 -13.36
C ASP A 239 -6.58 3.63 -14.15
N LEU A 240 -7.13 3.25 -15.32
CA LEU A 240 -6.51 2.25 -16.19
C LEU A 240 -5.18 2.74 -16.77
N VAL A 241 -5.17 3.96 -17.32
CA VAL A 241 -3.95 4.56 -17.90
C VAL A 241 -2.86 4.67 -16.84
N ARG A 242 -3.22 5.15 -15.64
CA ARG A 242 -2.28 5.27 -14.53
C ARG A 242 -1.70 3.92 -14.10
N LEU A 243 -2.53 2.90 -13.94
CA LEU A 243 -2.04 1.58 -13.57
C LEU A 243 -1.11 1.00 -14.64
N ALA A 244 -1.43 1.17 -15.91
CA ALA A 244 -0.57 0.71 -16.98
C ALA A 244 0.76 1.47 -17.03
N ASP A 245 0.74 2.79 -16.84
CA ASP A 245 1.95 3.62 -16.71
C ASP A 245 2.85 3.10 -15.58
N GLN A 246 2.27 2.89 -14.41
CA GLN A 246 2.99 2.36 -13.25
C GLN A 246 3.55 0.95 -13.48
N ILE A 247 2.80 0.07 -14.16
CA ILE A 247 3.29 -1.27 -14.50
C ILE A 247 4.51 -1.19 -15.44
N VAL A 248 4.50 -0.27 -16.40
CA VAL A 248 5.64 -0.05 -17.31
C VAL A 248 6.87 0.43 -16.52
N LEU A 249 6.71 1.47 -15.69
CA LEU A 249 7.80 2.05 -14.89
C LEU A 249 8.36 1.05 -13.88
N THR A 250 7.49 0.38 -13.12
CA THR A 250 7.90 -0.59 -12.10
C THR A 250 8.51 -1.85 -12.75
N GLY A 251 7.99 -2.23 -13.91
CA GLY A 251 8.40 -3.37 -14.72
C GLY A 251 9.80 -3.28 -15.32
N GLN A 252 10.34 -2.07 -15.49
CA GLN A 252 11.73 -1.88 -15.89
C GLN A 252 12.68 -2.36 -14.79
N ASN A 253 12.32 -2.07 -13.53
CA ASN A 253 13.12 -2.38 -12.35
C ASN A 253 12.89 -3.81 -11.83
N HIS A 254 11.74 -4.40 -12.15
CA HIS A 254 11.32 -5.73 -11.66
C HIS A 254 10.89 -6.62 -12.83
N GLY A 255 11.53 -7.78 -13.00
CA GLY A 255 11.51 -8.56 -14.24
C GLY A 255 10.14 -8.97 -14.81
N SER A 256 9.07 -9.00 -14.02
CA SER A 256 7.72 -9.39 -14.48
C SER A 256 7.04 -8.39 -15.41
N GLY A 257 7.39 -7.09 -15.37
CA GLY A 257 6.76 -6.09 -16.24
C GLY A 257 7.35 -6.00 -17.65
N ARG A 258 8.45 -6.72 -17.94
CA ARG A 258 9.02 -6.79 -19.30
C ARG A 258 8.06 -7.42 -20.31
N ASP A 259 7.28 -8.42 -19.89
CA ASP A 259 6.27 -9.03 -20.75
C ASP A 259 5.13 -8.05 -21.06
N PHE A 260 4.69 -7.25 -20.08
CA PHE A 260 3.69 -6.21 -20.27
C PHE A 260 4.10 -5.22 -21.38
N VAL A 261 5.35 -4.73 -21.33
CA VAL A 261 5.91 -3.82 -22.35
C VAL A 261 5.96 -4.49 -23.73
N LYS A 262 6.40 -5.75 -23.79
CA LYS A 262 6.42 -6.53 -25.04
C LYS A 262 5.03 -6.65 -25.68
N TYR A 263 4.01 -6.85 -24.85
CA TYR A 263 2.61 -6.93 -25.29
C TYR A 263 2.06 -5.58 -25.77
N LEU A 264 2.32 -4.49 -25.04
CA LEU A 264 1.96 -3.14 -25.49
C LEU A 264 2.61 -2.79 -26.83
N ARG A 265 3.87 -3.16 -27.05
CA ARG A 265 4.54 -2.92 -28.33
C ARG A 265 3.93 -3.70 -29.48
N GLY A 266 3.56 -4.96 -29.24
CA GLY A 266 3.10 -5.85 -30.30
C GLY A 266 1.67 -5.59 -30.75
N ILE A 267 0.76 -5.33 -29.80
CA ILE A 267 -0.69 -5.26 -30.05
C ILE A 267 -1.41 -4.20 -29.21
N GLY A 268 -0.66 -3.29 -28.58
CA GLY A 268 -1.23 -2.22 -27.76
C GLY A 268 -2.05 -1.23 -28.58
N ASP A 269 -3.06 -0.65 -27.95
CA ASP A 269 -3.88 0.41 -28.49
C ASP A 269 -3.05 1.71 -28.55
N PRO A 270 -2.80 2.28 -29.75
CA PRO A 270 -1.99 3.49 -29.89
C PRO A 270 -2.55 4.69 -29.11
N ALA A 271 -3.87 4.81 -28.98
CA ALA A 271 -4.51 5.91 -28.26
C ALA A 271 -4.20 5.84 -26.76
N MET A 272 -4.09 4.62 -26.23
CA MET A 272 -3.71 4.38 -24.84
C MET A 272 -2.23 4.69 -24.60
N ILE A 273 -1.35 4.17 -25.47
CA ILE A 273 0.11 4.38 -25.36
C ILE A 273 0.44 5.87 -25.43
N ALA A 274 -0.27 6.65 -26.25
CA ALA A 274 -0.07 8.08 -26.38
C ALA A 274 -0.32 8.85 -25.06
N LEU A 275 -1.15 8.31 -24.16
CA LEU A 275 -1.52 8.92 -22.88
C LEU A 275 -0.58 8.55 -21.72
N LEU A 276 0.34 7.63 -21.93
CA LEU A 276 1.35 7.27 -20.94
C LEU A 276 2.36 8.41 -20.74
N SER A 277 3.04 8.40 -19.60
CA SER A 277 4.12 9.35 -19.29
C SER A 277 5.25 9.29 -20.30
N GLU A 278 6.03 10.37 -20.42
CA GLU A 278 7.19 10.39 -21.32
C GLU A 278 8.20 9.28 -20.99
N GLU A 279 8.41 9.01 -19.70
CA GLU A 279 9.27 7.93 -19.22
C GLU A 279 8.75 6.56 -19.64
N ALA A 280 7.47 6.27 -19.44
CA ALA A 280 6.87 5.00 -19.85
C ALA A 280 6.89 4.81 -21.37
N ARG A 281 6.62 5.86 -22.15
CA ARG A 281 6.71 5.81 -23.62
C ARG A 281 8.15 5.57 -24.09
N ALA A 282 9.14 6.18 -23.44
CA ALA A 282 10.54 5.94 -23.73
C ALA A 282 10.94 4.48 -23.46
N ILE A 283 10.45 3.86 -22.38
CA ILE A 283 10.68 2.43 -22.08
C ILE A 283 10.09 1.53 -23.17
N ILE A 284 8.88 1.82 -23.63
CA ILE A 284 8.21 1.07 -24.70
C ILE A 284 9.01 1.19 -26.01
N ALA A 285 9.52 2.38 -26.33
CA ALA A 285 10.33 2.65 -27.53
C ALA A 285 11.75 2.06 -27.46
N ALA A 286 12.43 2.12 -26.31
CA ALA A 286 13.84 1.71 -26.16
C ALA A 286 14.08 0.21 -26.43
N LEU A 287 13.06 -0.63 -26.31
CA LEU A 287 13.13 -2.05 -26.68
C LEU A 287 13.21 -2.29 -28.21
N GLU A 288 13.13 -1.25 -29.05
CA GLU A 288 13.37 -1.32 -30.50
C GLU A 288 14.86 -1.50 -30.86
N GLU A 289 15.79 -1.04 -30.02
CA GLU A 289 17.22 -0.98 -30.37
C GLU A 289 18.03 -2.25 -30.07
N THR A 290 17.42 -3.28 -29.48
CA THR A 290 18.10 -4.57 -29.29
C THR A 290 17.71 -5.51 -30.44
N PRO A 291 18.50 -5.61 -31.53
CA PRO A 291 18.25 -6.63 -32.54
C PRO A 291 18.29 -8.00 -31.85
N ALA A 292 17.30 -8.83 -32.14
CA ALA A 292 17.34 -10.24 -31.78
C ALA A 292 18.61 -10.84 -32.39
N THR A 293 19.63 -11.03 -31.57
CA THR A 293 20.76 -11.88 -31.95
C THR A 293 20.21 -13.29 -32.17
N ALA A 294 20.53 -13.80 -33.36
CA ALA A 294 20.13 -15.06 -33.95
C ALA A 294 20.31 -16.29 -33.05
#